data_AF-A0A0R1YCG1-F1
#
_entry.id   AF-A0A0R1YCG1-F1
#
_cell.length_a   1.000
_cell.length_b   1.000
_cell.length_c   1.000
_cell.angle_alpha   90.00
_cell.angle_beta   90.00
_cell.angle_gamma   90.00
#
_symmetry.space_group_name_H-M   'P 1'
#
loop_
_entity.id
_entity.type
_entity.pdbx_description
1 polymer ?
#
loop_
_entity_poly.entity_id
_entity_poly.type
_entity_poly.pdbx_seq_one_letter_code
_entity_poly.pdbx_strand_id
1 'polypeptide(L)'
;MLKDEKKFDELGQKLFMKGVLQNFEQKHGPIKGRMMVTEGKIPPEMLMQLQPELMKNPKWIVVEGSFDFSNYMIGMVIGLNPIKPLANGWLIPQLQNPGVKPTKNWQEFFMEKVMEKIGDNGKLDLPIYSWISDKSDLTLTDKEK
;
A
#
# COMPACT_ATOMS: atom_id res chain seq x y z
N MET A 1 6.85 -10.45 1.22
CA MET A 1 5.59 -11.19 1.46
C MET A 1 4.41 -10.23 1.60
N LEU A 2 3.29 -10.60 1.00
CA LEU A 2 2.03 -9.86 1.09
C LEU A 2 1.31 -10.19 2.40
N LYS A 3 0.59 -9.21 2.95
CA LYS A 3 -0.15 -9.36 4.21
C LYS A 3 -1.28 -10.38 4.13
N ASP A 4 -1.94 -10.47 2.97
CA ASP A 4 -2.93 -11.50 2.66
C ASP A 4 -2.76 -11.96 1.20
N GLU A 5 -1.77 -12.83 1.00
CA GLU A 5 -1.42 -13.37 -0.32
C GLU A 5 -2.59 -14.15 -0.94
N LYS A 6 -3.36 -14.89 -0.13
CA LYS A 6 -4.50 -15.65 -0.62
C LYS A 6 -5.56 -14.75 -1.26
N LYS A 7 -5.98 -13.69 -0.55
CA LYS A 7 -6.98 -12.75 -1.10
C LYS A 7 -6.45 -12.02 -2.33
N PHE A 8 -5.14 -11.73 -2.38
CA PHE A 8 -4.49 -11.13 -3.54
C PHE A 8 -4.55 -12.06 -4.75
N ASP A 9 -4.18 -13.32 -4.57
CA ASP A 9 -4.12 -14.32 -5.64
C ASP A 9 -5.50 -14.66 -6.17
N GLU A 10 -6.52 -14.76 -5.30
CA GLU A 10 -7.91 -14.96 -5.72
C GLU A 10 -8.41 -13.83 -6.64
N LEU A 11 -8.04 -12.59 -6.36
CA LEU A 11 -8.34 -11.46 -7.23
C LEU A 11 -7.52 -11.52 -8.52
N GLY A 12 -6.21 -11.80 -8.41
CA GLY A 12 -5.32 -11.94 -9.56
C GLY A 12 -5.82 -12.99 -10.56
N GLN A 13 -6.26 -14.15 -10.07
CA GLN A 13 -6.85 -15.20 -10.90
C GLN A 13 -8.12 -14.72 -11.62
N LYS A 14 -9.02 -14.00 -10.93
CA LYS A 14 -10.23 -13.44 -11.55
C LYS A 14 -9.87 -12.44 -12.66
N LEU A 15 -8.92 -11.55 -12.41
CA LEU A 15 -8.48 -10.56 -13.40
C LEU A 15 -7.77 -11.21 -14.59
N PHE A 16 -7.00 -12.27 -14.35
CA PHE A 16 -6.39 -13.08 -15.40
C PHE A 16 -7.47 -13.78 -16.25
N MET A 17 -8.46 -14.41 -15.63
CA MET A 17 -9.56 -15.06 -16.38
C MET A 17 -10.38 -14.05 -17.20
N LYS A 18 -10.45 -12.77 -16.76
CA LYS A 18 -11.06 -11.66 -17.50
C LYS A 18 -10.15 -11.04 -18.57
N GLY A 19 -8.91 -11.49 -18.73
CA GLY A 19 -7.95 -10.92 -19.70
C GLY A 19 -7.28 -9.61 -19.27
N VAL A 20 -7.58 -9.09 -18.06
CA VAL A 20 -7.12 -7.77 -17.61
C VAL A 20 -5.61 -7.77 -17.36
N LEU A 21 -5.10 -8.78 -16.66
CA LEU A 21 -3.67 -8.87 -16.37
C LEU A 21 -2.86 -9.18 -17.63
N GLN A 22 -3.38 -10.02 -18.54
CA GLN A 22 -2.72 -10.30 -19.81
C GLN A 22 -2.61 -9.04 -20.68
N ASN A 23 -3.69 -8.26 -20.77
CA ASN A 23 -3.68 -7.00 -21.51
C ASN A 23 -2.71 -5.99 -20.89
N PHE A 24 -2.63 -5.95 -19.56
CA PHE A 24 -1.65 -5.13 -18.86
C PHE A 24 -0.21 -5.56 -19.20
N GLU A 25 0.09 -6.86 -19.10
CA GLU A 25 1.44 -7.37 -19.37
C GLU A 25 1.87 -7.18 -20.83
N GLN A 26 0.95 -7.33 -21.79
CA GLN A 26 1.22 -7.07 -23.20
C GLN A 26 1.63 -5.61 -23.47
N LYS A 27 1.02 -4.65 -22.74
CA LYS A 27 1.27 -3.21 -22.93
C LYS A 27 2.48 -2.71 -22.13
N HIS A 28 2.65 -3.20 -20.91
CA HIS A 28 3.58 -2.62 -19.93
C HIS A 28 4.75 -3.55 -19.59
N GLY A 29 4.76 -4.78 -20.12
CA GLY A 29 5.75 -5.81 -19.79
C GLY A 29 5.30 -6.69 -18.62
N PRO A 30 6.07 -7.75 -18.31
CA PRO A 30 5.68 -8.73 -17.31
C PRO A 30 5.55 -8.09 -15.93
N ILE A 31 4.63 -8.63 -15.12
CA ILE A 31 4.49 -8.25 -13.72
C ILE A 31 5.70 -8.77 -12.95
N LYS A 32 6.40 -7.86 -12.26
CA LYS A 32 7.62 -8.13 -11.49
C LYS A 32 7.45 -7.91 -9.99
N GLY A 33 6.34 -7.32 -9.58
CA GLY A 33 6.04 -7.10 -8.17
C GLY A 33 4.57 -6.95 -7.91
N ARG A 34 4.18 -7.25 -6.68
CA ARG A 34 2.83 -7.08 -6.16
C ARG A 34 2.89 -6.24 -4.89
N MET A 35 1.97 -5.29 -4.75
CA MET A 35 1.80 -4.52 -3.52
C MET A 35 0.35 -4.63 -3.03
N MET A 36 0.17 -4.88 -1.74
CA MET A 36 -1.13 -4.86 -1.08
C MET A 36 -1.14 -3.82 0.03
N VAL A 37 -2.10 -2.91 0.00
CA VAL A 37 -2.35 -1.95 1.08
C VAL A 37 -3.58 -2.37 1.87
N THR A 38 -3.45 -2.41 3.19
CA THR A 38 -4.54 -2.70 4.10
C THR A 38 -4.63 -1.65 5.21
N GLU A 39 -5.65 -1.78 6.05
CA GLU A 39 -5.66 -1.07 7.33
C GLU A 39 -4.44 -1.46 8.16
N GLY A 40 -3.88 -0.47 8.86
CA GLY A 40 -2.68 -0.60 9.67
C GLY A 40 -2.86 -0.13 11.10
N LYS A 41 -1.78 -0.20 11.89
CA LYS A 41 -1.74 0.34 13.25
C LYS A 41 -0.46 1.14 13.45
N ILE A 42 -0.52 2.17 14.31
CA ILE A 42 0.69 2.92 14.70
C ILE A 42 1.44 2.07 15.74
N PRO A 43 2.69 1.66 15.47
CA PRO A 43 3.51 0.98 16.47
C PRO A 43 3.75 1.88 17.70
N PRO A 44 3.84 1.33 18.93
CA PRO A 44 4.06 2.13 20.14
C PRO A 44 5.25 3.10 20.05
N GLU A 45 6.35 2.66 19.43
CA GLU A 45 7.56 3.46 19.22
C GLU A 45 7.36 4.66 18.29
N MET A 46 6.40 4.56 17.37
CA MET A 46 6.02 5.65 16.47
C MET A 46 4.97 6.55 17.09
N LEU A 47 4.13 6.03 17.99
CA LEU A 47 3.06 6.80 18.61
C LEU A 47 3.60 8.01 19.36
N MET A 48 4.68 7.85 20.12
CA MET A 48 5.32 8.96 20.84
C MET A 48 5.82 10.07 19.90
N GLN A 49 6.32 9.70 18.72
CA GLN A 49 6.85 10.64 17.73
C GLN A 49 5.72 11.37 17.00
N LEU A 50 4.61 10.67 16.74
CA LEU A 50 3.47 11.18 15.97
C LEU A 50 2.45 11.93 16.82
N GLN A 51 2.45 11.74 18.15
CA GLN A 51 1.47 12.33 19.06
C GLN A 51 1.21 13.84 18.83
N PRO A 52 2.21 14.71 18.64
CA PRO A 52 1.97 16.12 18.39
C PRO A 52 1.18 16.39 17.10
N GLU A 53 1.45 15.63 16.03
CA GLU A 53 0.75 15.78 14.76
C GLU A 53 -0.65 15.15 14.79
N LEU A 54 -0.81 14.01 15.47
CA LEU A 54 -2.12 13.38 15.67
C LEU A 54 -3.07 14.29 16.47
N MET A 55 -2.58 15.01 17.48
CA MET A 55 -3.40 15.97 18.24
C MET A 55 -3.86 17.17 17.39
N LYS A 56 -3.05 17.63 16.44
CA LYS A 56 -3.42 18.71 15.51
C LYS A 56 -4.42 18.25 14.44
N ASN A 57 -4.47 16.95 14.15
CA ASN A 57 -5.28 16.37 13.09
C ASN A 57 -6.19 15.29 13.71
N PRO A 58 -7.32 15.61 14.36
CA PRO A 58 -8.10 14.65 15.15
C PRO A 58 -8.78 13.54 14.31
N LYS A 59 -8.79 13.69 12.98
CA LYS A 59 -9.26 12.67 12.03
C LYS A 59 -8.08 12.17 11.22
N TRP A 60 -7.77 10.89 11.38
CA TRP A 60 -6.70 10.23 10.65
C TRP A 60 -7.03 8.76 10.41
N ILE A 61 -6.37 8.17 9.44
CA ILE A 61 -6.36 6.72 9.19
C ILE A 61 -4.92 6.22 9.11
N VAL A 62 -4.75 4.92 9.33
CA VAL A 62 -3.46 4.24 9.24
C VAL A 62 -3.56 3.14 8.22
N VAL A 63 -2.58 3.09 7.32
CA VAL A 63 -2.48 2.06 6.30
C VAL A 63 -1.09 1.46 6.29
N GLU A 64 -1.02 0.21 5.87
CA GLU A 64 0.22 -0.55 5.73
C GLU A 64 0.29 -1.16 4.32
N GLY A 65 1.38 -0.89 3.62
CA GLY A 65 1.72 -1.49 2.33
C GLY A 65 2.69 -2.66 2.50
N SER A 66 2.33 -3.82 1.97
CA SER A 66 3.18 -5.01 1.89
C SER A 66 3.56 -5.29 0.44
N PHE A 67 4.79 -5.76 0.21
CA PHE A 67 5.27 -6.13 -1.13
C PHE A 67 5.65 -7.60 -1.15
N ASP A 68 5.38 -8.30 -2.24
CA ASP A 68 5.73 -9.72 -2.37
C ASP A 68 7.24 -9.97 -2.31
N PHE A 69 8.05 -9.05 -2.84
CA PHE A 69 9.52 -9.11 -2.83
C PHE A 69 10.22 -8.56 -1.56
N SER A 70 9.48 -8.08 -0.56
CA SER A 70 10.04 -7.47 0.66
C SER A 70 9.50 -8.12 1.93
N ASN A 71 10.36 -8.34 2.92
CA ASN A 71 9.92 -8.76 4.27
C ASN A 71 9.70 -7.57 5.21
N TYR A 72 9.57 -6.37 4.65
CA TYR A 72 9.11 -5.18 5.37
C TYR A 72 7.76 -4.74 4.82
N MET A 73 6.90 -4.26 5.72
CA MET A 73 5.77 -3.41 5.36
C MET A 73 6.15 -1.93 5.53
N ILE A 74 5.40 -1.07 4.89
CA ILE A 74 5.54 0.38 4.98
C ILE A 74 4.25 0.92 5.59
N GLY A 75 4.31 1.51 6.78
CA GLY A 75 3.15 2.10 7.45
C GLY A 75 3.08 3.61 7.19
N MET A 76 1.87 4.16 7.06
CA MET A 76 1.63 5.60 6.89
C MET A 76 0.42 6.03 7.71
N VAL A 77 0.50 7.23 8.28
CA VAL A 77 -0.67 7.93 8.83
C VAL A 77 -1.09 9.03 7.88
N ILE A 78 -2.39 9.12 7.61
CA ILE A 78 -2.99 10.13 6.75
C ILE A 78 -3.96 10.94 7.60
N GLY A 79 -3.75 12.25 7.69
CA GLY A 79 -4.73 13.18 8.24
C GLY A 79 -5.86 13.34 7.23
N LEU A 80 -7.10 13.48 7.70
CA LEU A 80 -8.28 13.62 6.84
C LEU A 80 -8.84 15.05 6.78
N ASN A 81 -8.23 15.99 7.51
CA ASN A 81 -8.61 17.40 7.46
C ASN A 81 -7.42 18.31 7.86
N PRO A 82 -6.57 18.73 6.90
CA PRO A 82 -6.62 18.42 5.46
C PRO A 82 -6.15 16.99 5.16
N ILE A 83 -6.47 16.49 3.96
CA ILE A 83 -5.96 15.20 3.46
C ILE A 83 -4.46 15.33 3.17
N LYS A 84 -3.62 14.75 4.03
CA LYS A 84 -2.15 14.77 3.87
C LYS A 84 -1.46 13.65 4.65
N PRO A 85 -0.27 13.20 4.23
CA PRO A 85 0.60 12.40 5.08
C PRO A 85 0.95 13.14 6.38
N LEU A 86 0.84 12.47 7.52
CA LEU A 86 1.32 12.95 8.82
C LEU A 86 2.69 12.36 9.19
N ALA A 87 3.12 11.32 8.46
CA ALA A 87 4.40 10.66 8.66
C ALA A 87 4.97 10.19 7.31
N ASN A 88 6.30 10.24 7.17
CA ASN A 88 7.02 9.60 6.07
C ASN A 88 7.12 8.11 6.41
N GLY A 89 6.69 7.24 5.49
CA GLY A 89 6.33 5.87 5.84
C GLY A 89 7.36 5.11 6.68
N TRP A 90 6.95 4.55 7.81
CA TRP A 90 7.83 3.78 8.68
C TRP A 90 7.92 2.32 8.22
N LEU A 91 9.07 1.69 8.44
CA LEU A 91 9.29 0.31 8.03
C LEU A 91 8.98 -0.66 9.17
N ILE A 92 8.12 -1.63 8.90
CA ILE A 92 7.71 -2.66 9.86
C ILE A 92 8.28 -4.00 9.40
N PRO A 93 9.26 -4.60 10.10
CA PRO A 93 9.77 -5.92 9.74
C PRO A 93 8.69 -6.99 9.95
N GLN A 94 8.50 -7.86 8.97
CA GLN A 94 7.55 -8.98 9.02
C GLN A 94 8.18 -10.26 9.58
N LEU A 95 9.52 -10.33 9.61
CA LEU A 95 10.31 -11.46 10.09
C LEU A 95 11.41 -10.96 11.04
N GLN A 96 11.93 -11.86 11.89
CA GLN A 96 13.04 -11.53 12.81
C GLN A 96 14.30 -11.08 12.06
N ASN A 97 14.60 -11.73 10.93
CA ASN A 97 15.69 -11.37 10.01
C ASN A 97 15.08 -10.97 8.66
N PRO A 98 14.59 -9.72 8.53
CA PRO A 98 13.82 -9.28 7.37
C PRO A 98 14.69 -9.05 6.12
N GLY A 99 16.02 -8.97 6.26
CA GLY A 99 16.95 -8.76 5.15
C GLY A 99 16.97 -7.31 4.68
N VAL A 100 16.96 -7.12 3.35
CA VAL A 100 17.14 -5.80 2.73
C VAL A 100 15.88 -4.94 2.90
N LYS A 101 16.08 -3.70 3.36
CA LYS A 101 15.00 -2.70 3.48
C LYS A 101 14.53 -2.23 2.11
N PRO A 102 13.22 -1.98 1.91
CA PRO A 102 12.74 -1.34 0.71
C PRO A 102 13.38 0.04 0.54
N THR A 103 13.74 0.36 -0.69
CA THR A 103 14.30 1.67 -1.04
C THR A 103 13.28 2.78 -0.84
N LYS A 104 13.74 4.03 -0.83
CA LYS A 104 12.87 5.21 -0.72
C LYS A 104 11.83 5.27 -1.84
N ASN A 105 12.19 4.87 -3.06
CA ASN A 105 11.28 4.83 -4.20
C ASN A 105 10.06 3.93 -3.94
N TRP A 106 10.23 2.80 -3.24
CA TRP A 106 9.09 1.94 -2.89
C TRP A 106 8.20 2.52 -1.80
N GLN A 107 8.77 3.31 -0.88
CA GLN A 107 7.98 4.07 0.11
C GLN A 107 7.18 5.17 -0.60
N GLU A 108 7.80 5.90 -1.52
CA GLU A 108 7.15 6.95 -2.31
C GLU A 108 6.05 6.38 -3.19
N PHE A 109 6.32 5.27 -3.90
CA PHE A 109 5.31 4.54 -4.68
C PHE A 109 4.11 4.14 -3.83
N PHE A 110 4.34 3.54 -2.66
CA PHE A 110 3.26 3.19 -1.73
C PHE A 110 2.43 4.42 -1.32
N MET A 111 3.10 5.50 -0.91
CA MET A 111 2.42 6.72 -0.47
C MET A 111 1.63 7.37 -1.62
N GLU A 112 2.18 7.41 -2.82
CA GLU A 112 1.51 7.90 -4.03
C GLU A 112 0.23 7.13 -4.30
N LYS A 113 0.30 5.79 -4.38
CA LYS A 113 -0.88 4.95 -4.67
C LYS A 113 -1.99 5.07 -3.64
N VAL A 114 -1.62 5.26 -2.38
CA VAL A 114 -2.57 5.53 -1.29
C VAL A 114 -3.25 6.88 -1.48
N MET A 115 -2.47 7.93 -1.77
CA MET A 115 -2.99 9.29 -1.95
C MET A 115 -3.79 9.45 -3.26
N GLU A 116 -3.52 8.63 -4.29
CA GLU A 116 -4.33 8.57 -5.52
C GLU A 116 -5.72 7.94 -5.29
N LYS A 117 -5.84 7.03 -4.30
CA LYS A 117 -7.07 6.27 -4.04
C LYS A 117 -7.93 6.85 -2.90
N ILE A 118 -7.43 7.83 -2.15
CA ILE A 118 -8.23 8.50 -1.13
C ILE A 118 -9.17 9.49 -1.80
N GLY A 119 -10.48 9.34 -1.55
CA GLY A 119 -11.48 10.30 -2.05
C GLY A 119 -11.41 11.63 -1.29
N ASP A 120 -11.98 12.69 -1.88
CA ASP A 120 -12.01 14.04 -1.30
C ASP A 120 -12.65 14.11 0.09
N ASN A 121 -13.51 13.14 0.42
CA ASN A 121 -14.15 13.00 1.73
C ASN A 121 -13.31 12.22 2.76
N GLY A 122 -12.07 11.86 2.42
CA GLY A 122 -11.16 11.07 3.24
C GLY A 122 -11.47 9.56 3.26
N LYS A 123 -12.43 9.09 2.44
CA LYS A 123 -12.74 7.67 2.35
C LYS A 123 -11.70 6.97 1.49
N LEU A 124 -11.15 5.88 2.02
CA LEU A 124 -10.23 4.99 1.32
C LEU A 124 -10.83 3.59 1.27
N ASP A 125 -11.03 3.06 0.07
CA ASP A 125 -11.53 1.70 -0.11
C ASP A 125 -10.37 0.71 -0.05
N LEU A 126 -10.32 -0.05 1.03
CA LEU A 126 -9.28 -1.04 1.30
C LEU A 126 -9.84 -2.47 1.12
N PRO A 127 -8.97 -3.43 0.81
CA PRO A 127 -7.57 -3.28 0.42
C PRO A 127 -7.37 -2.68 -0.98
N ILE A 128 -6.18 -2.12 -1.19
CA ILE A 128 -5.65 -1.71 -2.51
C ILE A 128 -4.71 -2.80 -2.99
N TYR A 129 -4.79 -3.14 -4.26
CA TYR A 129 -3.98 -4.14 -4.94
C TYR A 129 -3.24 -3.48 -6.10
N SER A 130 -1.93 -3.67 -6.18
CA SER A 130 -1.12 -3.21 -7.30
C SER A 130 -0.31 -4.35 -7.92
N TRP A 131 -0.40 -4.49 -9.24
CA TRP A 131 0.49 -5.32 -10.05
C TRP A 131 1.46 -4.41 -10.78
N ILE A 132 2.76 -4.64 -10.61
CA ILE A 132 3.82 -3.69 -10.96
C ILE A 132 4.71 -4.30 -12.04
N SER A 133 4.95 -3.54 -13.11
CA SER A 133 5.93 -3.84 -14.17
C SER A 133 7.05 -2.79 -14.15
N ASP A 134 8.06 -2.95 -15.01
CA ASP A 134 9.11 -1.91 -15.15
C ASP A 134 8.57 -0.57 -15.69
N LYS A 135 7.42 -0.58 -16.38
CA LYS A 135 6.91 0.58 -17.13
C LYS A 135 5.68 1.23 -16.52
N SER A 136 4.93 0.50 -15.69
CA SER A 136 3.66 0.96 -15.12
C SER A 136 3.22 0.03 -13.98
N ASP A 137 2.22 0.46 -13.22
CA ASP A 137 1.40 -0.38 -12.36
C ASP A 137 -0.07 -0.43 -12.82
N LEU A 138 -0.77 -1.48 -12.41
CA LEU A 138 -2.23 -1.56 -12.39
C LEU A 138 -2.67 -1.57 -10.93
N THR A 139 -3.41 -0.54 -10.50
CA THR A 139 -3.83 -0.38 -9.10
C THR A 139 -5.35 -0.30 -8.93
N LEU A 140 -5.91 -1.21 -8.14
CA LEU A 140 -7.35 -1.42 -7.96
C LEU A 140 -7.72 -1.53 -6.47
N THR A 141 -8.96 -1.18 -6.14
CA THR A 141 -9.57 -1.39 -4.81
C THR A 141 -10.60 -2.52 -4.87
N ASP A 142 -11.09 -2.96 -3.70
CA ASP A 142 -12.15 -3.98 -3.61
C ASP A 142 -13.44 -3.61 -4.37
N LYS A 143 -13.71 -2.33 -4.62
CA LYS A 143 -14.90 -1.87 -5.38
C LYS A 143 -14.73 -1.91 -6.89
N GLU A 144 -13.50 -1.95 -7.39
CA GLU A 144 -13.19 -1.89 -8.82
C GLU A 144 -13.07 -3.30 -9.45
N LYS A 145 -13.57 -4.34 -8.76
CA LYS A 145 -13.48 -5.78 -9.10
C LYS A 145 -14.49 -6.25 -10.14
#